data_AF-A0A919D6A8-F1
#
_entry.id   AF-A0A919D6A8-F1
#
_cell.length_a   1.000
_cell.length_b   1.000
_cell.length_c   1.000
_cell.angle_alpha   90.00
_cell.angle_beta   90.00
_cell.angle_gamma   90.00
#
_symmetry.space_group_name_H-M   'P 1'
#
loop_
_entity.id
_entity.type
_entity.pdbx_description
1 polymer ?
#
loop_
_entity_poly.entity_id
_entity_poly.type
_entity_poly.pdbx_seq_one_letter_code
_entity_poly.pdbx_strand_id
1 'polypeptide(L)'
;MLDLAEELHRWIEEGREFAVATVLAVGGSAPRGPGAALAVDNAGTVIGSVSGGCVEGAVYDLCQQALRTGQSVVERFGYSDEDAFAVGLTCGGTIEVLITPVAAAAATVLASALSAAVRDEPAALVRVARGPAELLGRALLVRPDGTHEGGLGGHQDLDRTAAAEARALLEAGRTKAVEVSADGSHCPGGLTLLVESNVPPPRMIVFGAVDFAAALARAGKFLGYHVTVCDARPVFATKDRFPDADEVVVDWPHRYLRRTGTDARTVLAVLTHDAKFDVPLLKAALRMPAAFIGAMGSAPYPRGPRPPAAGGRSDRGGTGPAAFADRARPRRPHTGGDRPVDRGGDRRRPAGRHGRPADRVRHADPSGQRTTRGVGGRLKG
;
A
#
# COMPACT_ATOMS: atom_id res chain seq x y z
N MET A 1 -13.88 1.82 -2.31
CA MET A 1 -15.02 2.40 -3.01
C MET A 1 -14.63 3.49 -3.97
N LEU A 2 -13.51 4.18 -3.74
CA LEU A 2 -12.99 5.18 -4.68
C LEU A 2 -12.59 4.54 -6.03
N ASP A 3 -12.41 3.22 -6.08
CA ASP A 3 -12.26 2.44 -7.32
C ASP A 3 -13.53 2.40 -8.19
N LEU A 4 -14.69 2.74 -7.64
CA LEU A 4 -15.99 2.82 -8.33
C LEU A 4 -16.47 4.28 -8.39
N ALA A 5 -15.55 5.25 -8.34
CA ALA A 5 -15.92 6.64 -8.12
C ALA A 5 -16.81 7.21 -9.22
N GLU A 6 -16.53 6.91 -10.48
CA GLU A 6 -17.31 7.40 -11.63
C GLU A 6 -18.77 6.94 -11.57
N GLU A 7 -19.01 5.65 -11.40
CA GLU A 7 -20.36 5.10 -11.37
C GLU A 7 -21.13 5.54 -10.12
N LEU A 8 -20.49 5.55 -8.96
CA LEU A 8 -21.12 5.97 -7.71
C LEU A 8 -21.42 7.46 -7.70
N HIS A 9 -20.55 8.30 -8.28
CA HIS A 9 -20.81 9.73 -8.44
C HIS A 9 -22.05 9.95 -9.31
N ARG A 10 -22.14 9.25 -10.45
CA ARG A 10 -23.33 9.29 -11.30
C ARG A 10 -24.60 8.84 -10.58
N TRP A 11 -24.53 7.75 -9.78
CA TRP A 11 -25.70 7.30 -9.01
C TRP A 11 -26.18 8.35 -8.01
N ILE A 12 -25.26 9.10 -7.39
CA ILE A 12 -25.61 10.23 -6.51
C ILE A 12 -26.29 11.35 -7.32
N GLU A 13 -25.77 11.70 -8.49
CA GLU A 13 -26.37 12.74 -9.36
C GLU A 13 -27.78 12.35 -9.84
N GLU A 14 -28.02 11.06 -10.07
CA GLU A 14 -29.33 10.49 -10.40
C GLU A 14 -30.28 10.43 -9.19
N GLY A 15 -29.82 10.76 -7.98
CA GLY A 15 -30.60 10.67 -6.75
C GLY A 15 -30.91 9.23 -6.32
N ARG A 16 -30.10 8.25 -6.76
CA ARG A 16 -30.32 6.83 -6.44
C ARG A 16 -29.87 6.51 -5.02
N GLU A 17 -30.62 5.62 -4.39
CA GLU A 17 -30.23 5.00 -3.14
C GLU A 17 -29.45 3.72 -3.43
N PHE A 18 -28.33 3.55 -2.74
CA PHE A 18 -27.47 2.38 -2.90
C PHE A 18 -26.74 2.06 -1.60
N ALA A 19 -26.26 0.83 -1.47
CA ALA A 19 -25.33 0.42 -0.42
C ALA A 19 -23.98 0.09 -1.04
N VAL A 20 -22.91 0.44 -0.32
CA VAL A 20 -21.53 0.13 -0.72
C VAL A 20 -20.90 -0.78 0.33
N ALA A 21 -20.50 -1.96 -0.11
CA ALA A 21 -19.64 -2.88 0.61
C ALA A 21 -18.17 -2.54 0.30
N THR A 22 -17.36 -2.27 1.31
CA THR A 22 -15.93 -1.96 1.16
C THR A 22 -15.08 -2.86 2.04
N VAL A 23 -14.04 -3.48 1.47
CA VAL A 23 -13.09 -4.30 2.24
C VAL A 23 -12.37 -3.42 3.26
N LEU A 24 -12.55 -3.73 4.53
CA LEU A 24 -11.94 -3.06 5.69
C LEU A 24 -10.56 -3.65 6.00
N ALA A 25 -10.49 -4.99 6.07
CA ALA A 25 -9.30 -5.72 6.46
C ALA A 25 -9.22 -7.08 5.76
N VAL A 26 -8.00 -7.60 5.65
CA VAL A 26 -7.70 -8.91 5.04
C VAL A 26 -6.83 -9.71 5.99
N GLY A 27 -7.17 -10.98 6.19
CA GLY A 27 -6.35 -11.98 6.88
C GLY A 27 -5.92 -13.07 5.91
N GLY A 28 -4.63 -13.43 5.90
CA GLY A 28 -4.12 -14.44 4.96
C GLY A 28 -4.18 -13.97 3.50
N SER A 29 -4.39 -14.91 2.58
CA SER A 29 -4.51 -14.60 1.15
C SER A 29 -5.96 -14.24 0.81
N ALA A 30 -6.21 -13.02 0.36
CA ALA A 30 -7.48 -12.65 -0.27
C ALA A 30 -7.23 -11.96 -1.63
N PRO A 31 -8.15 -12.08 -2.60
CA PRO A 31 -7.91 -11.61 -3.96
C PRO A 31 -7.92 -10.08 -4.10
N ARG A 32 -8.59 -9.37 -3.20
CA ARG A 32 -8.75 -7.92 -3.20
C ARG A 32 -8.37 -7.36 -1.82
N GLY A 33 -7.67 -6.22 -1.82
CA GLY A 33 -7.17 -5.57 -0.61
C GLY A 33 -8.17 -4.57 0.00
N PRO A 34 -7.81 -3.95 1.14
CA PRO A 34 -8.59 -2.88 1.75
C PRO A 34 -8.91 -1.77 0.75
N GLY A 35 -10.15 -1.28 0.78
CA GLY A 35 -10.67 -0.29 -0.15
C GLY A 35 -11.35 -0.87 -1.39
N ALA A 36 -11.16 -2.14 -1.73
CA ALA A 36 -11.93 -2.75 -2.81
C ALA A 36 -13.42 -2.74 -2.47
N ALA A 37 -14.27 -2.41 -3.44
CA ALA A 37 -15.69 -2.26 -3.19
C ALA A 37 -16.60 -3.03 -4.16
N LEU A 38 -17.82 -3.27 -3.67
CA LEU A 38 -18.99 -3.68 -4.41
C LEU A 38 -20.14 -2.77 -3.99
N ALA A 39 -20.96 -2.33 -4.94
CA ALA A 39 -22.15 -1.54 -4.63
C ALA A 39 -23.40 -2.15 -5.26
N VAL A 40 -24.52 -1.99 -4.57
CA VAL A 40 -25.84 -2.45 -4.97
C VAL A 40 -26.83 -1.30 -4.83
N ASP A 41 -27.58 -0.99 -5.87
CA ASP A 41 -28.63 0.02 -5.82
C ASP A 41 -30.00 -0.59 -5.45
N ASN A 42 -31.00 0.25 -5.21
CA ASN A 42 -32.36 -0.18 -4.88
C ASN A 42 -33.05 -1.02 -5.98
N ALA A 43 -32.59 -0.96 -7.23
CA ALA A 43 -33.08 -1.78 -8.33
C ALA A 43 -32.38 -3.16 -8.41
N GLY A 44 -31.38 -3.42 -7.57
CA GLY A 44 -30.59 -4.66 -7.55
C GLY A 44 -29.44 -4.69 -8.58
N THR A 45 -29.12 -3.57 -9.20
CA THR A 45 -27.96 -3.40 -10.06
C THR A 45 -26.69 -3.51 -9.22
N VAL A 46 -25.73 -4.33 -9.66
CA VAL A 46 -24.48 -4.56 -8.96
C VAL A 46 -23.30 -4.04 -9.78
N ILE A 47 -22.38 -3.35 -9.12
CA ILE A 47 -21.08 -2.93 -9.68
C ILE A 47 -19.94 -3.28 -8.72
N GLY A 48 -18.74 -3.48 -9.27
CA GLY A 48 -17.55 -3.80 -8.49
C GLY A 48 -17.48 -5.23 -7.97
N SER A 49 -16.49 -5.50 -7.10
CA SER A 49 -16.26 -6.81 -6.50
C SER A 49 -15.30 -6.70 -5.31
N VAL A 50 -15.60 -7.43 -4.25
CA VAL A 50 -14.79 -7.49 -3.01
C VAL A 50 -13.92 -8.75 -2.91
N SER A 51 -14.21 -9.82 -3.67
CA SER A 51 -13.44 -11.07 -3.59
C SER A 51 -13.14 -11.75 -4.92
N GLY A 52 -13.81 -11.36 -6.00
CA GLY A 52 -13.67 -11.99 -7.31
C GLY A 52 -14.59 -13.20 -7.53
N GLY A 53 -15.65 -13.35 -6.72
CA GLY A 53 -16.75 -14.30 -6.97
C GLY A 53 -17.11 -15.22 -5.81
N CYS A 54 -16.33 -15.27 -4.73
CA CYS A 54 -16.55 -16.22 -3.64
C CYS A 54 -17.67 -15.82 -2.68
N VAL A 55 -17.78 -14.52 -2.37
CA VAL A 55 -18.69 -14.02 -1.31
C VAL A 55 -19.70 -12.98 -1.81
N GLU A 56 -19.69 -12.69 -3.11
CA GLU A 56 -20.46 -11.61 -3.74
C GLU A 56 -21.97 -11.78 -3.52
N GLY A 57 -22.51 -13.00 -3.55
CA GLY A 57 -23.92 -13.26 -3.26
C GLY A 57 -24.32 -12.88 -1.84
N ALA A 58 -23.53 -13.29 -0.84
CA ALA A 58 -23.78 -12.93 0.55
C ALA A 58 -23.63 -11.43 0.80
N VAL A 59 -22.63 -10.80 0.18
CA VAL A 59 -22.42 -9.35 0.25
C VAL A 59 -23.57 -8.58 -0.41
N TYR A 60 -24.11 -9.08 -1.52
CA TYR A 60 -25.29 -8.53 -2.17
C TYR A 60 -26.50 -8.54 -1.22
N ASP A 61 -26.77 -9.67 -0.57
CA ASP A 61 -27.88 -9.79 0.37
C ASP A 61 -27.75 -8.82 1.57
N LEU A 62 -26.52 -8.65 2.08
CA LEU A 62 -26.22 -7.67 3.13
C LEU A 62 -26.40 -6.23 2.66
N CYS A 63 -26.04 -5.90 1.41
CA CYS A 63 -26.29 -4.57 0.84
C CYS A 63 -27.80 -4.29 0.75
N GLN A 64 -28.58 -5.27 0.27
CA GLN A 64 -30.04 -5.17 0.22
C GLN A 64 -30.64 -5.03 1.63
N GLN A 65 -30.09 -5.72 2.63
CA GLN A 65 -30.50 -5.56 4.01
C GLN A 65 -30.17 -4.17 4.56
N ALA A 66 -28.95 -3.67 4.34
CA ALA A 66 -28.53 -2.34 4.78
C ALA A 66 -29.37 -1.22 4.14
N LEU A 67 -29.76 -1.38 2.88
CA LEU A 67 -30.70 -0.47 2.21
C LEU A 67 -32.07 -0.45 2.89
N ARG A 68 -32.58 -1.61 3.32
CA ARG A 68 -33.87 -1.70 4.03
C ARG A 68 -33.82 -1.15 5.45
N THR A 69 -32.72 -1.39 6.18
CA THR A 69 -32.60 -1.00 7.59
C THR A 69 -32.05 0.41 7.76
N GLY A 70 -31.37 0.95 6.75
CA GLY A 70 -30.59 2.19 6.85
C GLY A 70 -29.37 2.08 7.77
N GLN A 71 -28.97 0.86 8.16
CA GLN A 71 -27.90 0.64 9.12
C GLN A 71 -26.62 0.14 8.44
N SER A 72 -25.48 0.69 8.87
CA SER A 72 -24.17 0.15 8.49
C SER A 72 -23.85 -1.13 9.28
N VAL A 73 -23.21 -2.09 8.63
CA VAL A 73 -22.80 -3.35 9.26
C VAL A 73 -21.39 -3.73 8.81
N VAL A 74 -20.61 -4.34 9.71
CA VAL A 74 -19.32 -4.95 9.37
C VAL A 74 -19.48 -6.45 9.46
N GLU A 75 -19.26 -7.14 8.35
CA GLU A 75 -19.33 -8.59 8.28
C GLU A 75 -17.96 -9.20 8.01
N ARG A 76 -17.69 -10.38 8.58
CA ARG A 76 -16.43 -11.09 8.41
C ARG A 76 -16.65 -12.40 7.67
N PHE A 77 -16.08 -12.48 6.46
CA PHE A 77 -16.07 -13.69 5.67
C PHE A 77 -14.75 -14.42 5.83
N GLY A 78 -14.80 -15.74 5.99
CA GLY A 78 -13.60 -16.54 6.18
C GLY A 78 -13.89 -18.04 6.07
N TYR A 79 -12.83 -18.82 6.08
CA TYR A 79 -12.93 -20.27 6.21
C TYR A 79 -13.11 -20.62 7.68
N SER A 80 -14.31 -21.05 8.09
CA SER A 80 -14.53 -21.71 9.39
C SER A 80 -14.58 -23.22 9.16
N ASP A 81 -13.79 -23.97 9.93
CA ASP A 81 -13.80 -25.45 9.90
C ASP A 81 -15.12 -26.04 10.46
N GLU A 82 -15.97 -25.23 11.09
CA GLU A 82 -17.19 -25.67 11.78
C GLU A 82 -18.48 -25.52 10.96
N ASP A 83 -18.49 -24.72 9.90
CA ASP A 83 -19.65 -24.54 9.01
C ASP A 83 -19.31 -24.91 7.57
N ALA A 84 -19.54 -26.17 7.20
CA ALA A 84 -19.41 -26.65 5.81
C ALA A 84 -20.33 -25.93 4.79
N PHE A 85 -21.16 -24.99 5.26
CA PHE A 85 -22.07 -24.14 4.48
C PHE A 85 -21.77 -22.63 4.59
N ALA A 86 -20.77 -22.21 5.36
CA ALA A 86 -20.40 -20.80 5.44
C ALA A 86 -19.77 -20.35 4.10
N VAL A 87 -20.29 -19.26 3.55
CA VAL A 87 -19.78 -18.64 2.32
C VAL A 87 -18.38 -18.10 2.59
N GLY A 88 -17.37 -18.89 2.23
CA GLY A 88 -15.96 -18.63 2.52
C GLY A 88 -15.13 -18.33 1.27
N LEU A 89 -13.97 -17.72 1.49
CA LEU A 89 -12.99 -17.50 0.42
C LEU A 89 -12.28 -18.81 0.06
N THR A 90 -12.34 -19.19 -1.22
CA THR A 90 -11.67 -20.42 -1.72
C THR A 90 -10.15 -20.37 -1.63
N CYS A 91 -9.57 -19.18 -1.50
CA CYS A 91 -8.14 -18.97 -1.28
C CYS A 91 -7.68 -19.16 0.18
N GLY A 92 -8.60 -19.48 1.10
CA GLY A 92 -8.29 -19.79 2.51
C GLY A 92 -7.97 -18.57 3.38
N GLY A 93 -8.20 -17.35 2.89
CA GLY A 93 -8.09 -16.13 3.69
C GLY A 93 -9.41 -15.71 4.35
N THR A 94 -9.37 -14.56 5.01
CA THR A 94 -10.55 -13.88 5.56
C THR A 94 -10.59 -12.44 5.06
N ILE A 95 -11.80 -11.90 4.88
CA ILE A 95 -12.01 -10.47 4.63
C ILE A 95 -13.06 -9.94 5.59
N GLU A 96 -12.85 -8.71 6.05
CA GLU A 96 -13.85 -7.94 6.79
C GLU A 96 -14.37 -6.87 5.86
N VAL A 97 -15.69 -6.74 5.74
CA VAL A 97 -16.35 -5.85 4.79
C VAL A 97 -17.28 -4.92 5.55
N LEU A 98 -17.10 -3.62 5.36
CA LEU A 98 -18.01 -2.58 5.84
C LEU A 98 -19.08 -2.33 4.78
N ILE A 99 -20.35 -2.56 5.13
CA ILE A 99 -21.50 -2.23 4.31
C ILE A 99 -22.07 -0.92 4.84
N THR A 100 -22.14 0.09 3.98
CA THR A 100 -22.68 1.42 4.29
C THR A 100 -23.82 1.75 3.34
N PRO A 101 -25.07 1.93 3.82
CA PRO A 101 -26.15 2.45 3.00
C PRO A 101 -25.96 3.95 2.77
N VAL A 102 -26.25 4.40 1.56
CA VAL A 102 -26.16 5.78 1.11
C VAL A 102 -27.54 6.23 0.67
N ALA A 103 -28.18 7.03 1.53
CA ALA A 103 -29.44 7.69 1.21
C ALA A 103 -29.18 8.99 0.44
N ALA A 104 -30.07 9.34 -0.48
CA ALA A 104 -29.93 10.51 -1.36
C ALA A 104 -29.71 11.84 -0.59
N ALA A 105 -30.26 11.97 0.62
CA ALA A 105 -30.17 13.20 1.44
C ALA A 105 -28.92 13.29 2.34
N ALA A 106 -28.21 12.18 2.58
CA ALA A 106 -27.12 12.09 3.57
C ALA A 106 -25.71 12.07 2.94
N ALA A 107 -25.63 12.22 1.61
CA ALA A 107 -24.43 11.88 0.84
C ALA A 107 -23.43 13.03 0.64
N THR A 108 -23.54 14.19 1.28
CA THR A 108 -22.75 15.39 0.90
C THR A 108 -21.23 15.16 0.94
N VAL A 109 -20.69 14.65 2.06
CA VAL A 109 -19.25 14.35 2.18
C VAL A 109 -18.81 13.27 1.21
N LEU A 110 -19.67 12.25 1.00
CA LEU A 110 -19.39 11.15 0.09
C LEU A 110 -19.37 11.62 -1.38
N ALA A 111 -20.32 12.47 -1.76
CA ALA A 111 -20.41 13.09 -3.06
C ALA A 111 -19.16 13.95 -3.33
N SER A 112 -18.73 14.75 -2.35
CA SER A 112 -17.48 15.52 -2.42
C SER A 112 -16.26 14.60 -2.61
N ALA A 113 -16.20 13.47 -1.89
CA ALA A 113 -15.10 12.51 -2.00
C ALA A 113 -15.07 11.82 -3.38
N LEU A 114 -16.23 11.42 -3.88
CA LEU A 114 -16.37 10.77 -5.20
C LEU A 114 -16.08 11.77 -6.33
N SER A 115 -16.53 13.02 -6.21
CA SER A 115 -16.20 14.08 -7.17
C SER A 115 -14.71 14.38 -7.20
N ALA A 116 -14.05 14.43 -6.04
CA ALA A 116 -12.59 14.58 -5.96
C ALA A 116 -11.88 13.40 -6.66
N ALA A 117 -12.35 12.17 -6.45
CA ALA A 117 -11.81 11.00 -7.12
C ALA A 117 -11.98 11.03 -8.65
N VAL A 118 -13.16 11.39 -9.15
CA VAL A 118 -13.44 11.56 -10.59
C VAL A 118 -12.56 12.64 -11.23
N ARG A 119 -12.16 13.66 -10.46
CA ARG A 119 -11.31 14.76 -10.93
C ARG A 119 -9.81 14.52 -10.71
N ASP A 120 -9.40 13.31 -10.29
CA ASP A 120 -8.03 12.98 -9.91
C ASP A 120 -7.44 13.93 -8.83
N GLU A 121 -8.30 14.54 -8.01
CA GLU A 121 -7.90 15.43 -6.94
C GLU A 121 -7.51 14.60 -5.69
N PRO A 122 -6.31 14.82 -5.12
CA PRO A 122 -5.89 14.07 -3.96
C PRO A 122 -6.80 14.37 -2.76
N ALA A 123 -7.41 13.35 -2.18
CA ALA A 123 -8.23 13.46 -0.98
C ALA A 123 -8.36 12.12 -0.27
N ALA A 124 -8.56 12.12 1.05
CA ALA A 124 -8.80 10.93 1.84
C ALA A 124 -10.21 10.94 2.42
N LEU A 125 -10.98 9.89 2.15
CA LEU A 125 -12.27 9.64 2.75
C LEU A 125 -12.08 8.79 4.01
N VAL A 126 -12.52 9.31 5.15
CA VAL A 126 -12.54 8.61 6.43
C VAL A 126 -13.97 8.20 6.74
N ARG A 127 -14.18 6.95 7.16
CA ARG A 127 -15.49 6.45 7.61
C ARG A 127 -15.34 5.66 8.90
N VAL A 128 -16.26 5.85 9.85
CA VAL A 128 -16.31 5.05 11.06
C VAL A 128 -16.82 3.65 10.72
N ALA A 129 -15.93 2.66 10.79
CA ALA A 129 -16.25 1.26 10.49
C ALA A 129 -16.71 0.50 11.74
N ARG A 130 -16.12 0.78 12.91
CA ARG A 130 -16.52 0.20 14.20
C ARG A 130 -16.47 1.26 15.29
N GLY A 131 -17.41 1.19 16.22
CA GLY A 131 -17.56 2.18 17.29
C GLY A 131 -18.97 2.21 17.88
N PRO A 132 -19.29 3.22 18.72
CA PRO A 132 -20.64 3.52 19.15
C PRO A 132 -21.59 3.67 17.95
N ALA A 133 -22.82 3.18 18.08
CA ALA A 133 -23.79 3.08 16.99
C ALA A 133 -24.11 4.44 16.34
N GLU A 134 -24.08 5.51 17.12
CA GLU A 134 -24.31 6.89 16.70
C GLU A 134 -23.22 7.48 15.80
N LEU A 135 -22.03 6.86 15.78
CA LEU A 135 -20.89 7.28 14.97
C LEU A 135 -20.73 6.44 13.71
N LEU A 136 -21.28 5.23 13.65
CA LEU A 136 -21.11 4.31 12.51
C LEU A 136 -21.55 4.95 11.19
N GLY A 137 -20.71 4.81 10.16
CA GLY A 137 -20.96 5.36 8.83
C GLY A 137 -20.74 6.87 8.70
N ARG A 138 -20.52 7.61 9.80
CA ARG A 138 -20.13 9.02 9.70
C ARG A 138 -18.80 9.15 8.99
N ALA A 139 -18.67 10.24 8.25
CA ALA A 139 -17.58 10.45 7.32
C ALA A 139 -16.94 11.83 7.46
N LEU A 140 -15.65 11.86 7.12
CA LEU A 140 -14.82 13.05 7.05
C LEU A 140 -14.01 12.97 5.76
N LEU A 141 -14.03 14.03 4.95
CA LEU A 141 -13.19 14.16 3.77
C LEU A 141 -12.00 15.07 4.11
N VAL A 142 -10.78 14.61 3.86
CA VAL A 142 -9.54 15.32 4.23
C VAL A 142 -8.74 15.63 2.98
N ARG A 143 -8.30 16.89 2.85
CA ARG A 143 -7.47 17.37 1.73
C ARG A 143 -5.98 17.42 2.11
N PRO A 144 -5.06 17.51 1.13
CA PRO A 144 -3.61 17.53 1.38
C PRO A 144 -3.13 18.71 2.23
N ASP A 145 -3.84 19.84 2.20
CA ASP A 145 -3.55 21.02 3.01
C ASP A 145 -3.96 20.86 4.49
N GLY A 146 -4.63 19.76 4.83
CA GLY A 146 -5.14 19.46 6.17
C GLY A 146 -6.54 20.01 6.43
N THR A 147 -7.16 20.71 5.46
CA THR A 147 -8.57 21.07 5.56
C THR A 147 -9.44 19.82 5.47
N HIS A 148 -10.59 19.84 6.14
CA HIS A 148 -11.54 18.75 6.10
C HIS A 148 -12.99 19.23 6.00
N GLU A 149 -13.84 18.37 5.46
CA GLU A 149 -15.28 18.56 5.28
C GLU A 149 -16.03 17.41 5.94
N GLY A 150 -17.16 17.70 6.58
CA GLY A 150 -17.89 16.74 7.38
C GLY A 150 -17.40 16.69 8.83
N GLY A 151 -17.70 15.59 9.51
CA GLY A 151 -17.36 15.39 10.91
C GLY A 151 -17.78 14.00 11.37
N LEU A 152 -16.88 13.33 12.07
CA LEU A 152 -17.17 12.03 12.68
C LEU A 152 -18.07 12.20 13.90
N GLY A 153 -18.15 13.40 14.47
CA GLY A 153 -18.90 13.66 15.71
C GLY A 153 -18.23 13.05 16.94
N GLY A 154 -18.88 13.13 18.10
CA GLY A 154 -18.29 12.65 19.35
C GLY A 154 -17.36 13.68 19.99
N HIS A 155 -16.17 13.25 20.42
CA HIS A 155 -15.22 14.12 21.13
C HIS A 155 -14.62 15.19 20.21
N GLN A 156 -14.39 16.40 20.74
CA GLN A 156 -13.91 17.56 19.98
C GLN A 156 -12.56 17.33 19.26
N ASP A 157 -11.75 16.41 19.78
CA ASP A 157 -10.43 16.10 19.24
C ASP A 157 -10.45 14.95 18.21
N LEU A 158 -11.57 14.23 18.07
CA LEU A 158 -11.65 13.06 17.20
C LEU A 158 -11.44 13.43 15.72
N ASP A 159 -12.12 14.47 15.23
CA ASP A 159 -11.99 14.91 13.84
C ASP A 159 -10.56 15.35 13.53
N ARG A 160 -9.89 16.02 14.48
CA ARG A 160 -8.48 16.42 14.33
C ARG A 160 -7.55 15.21 14.25
N THR A 161 -7.73 14.23 15.13
CA THR A 161 -6.93 13.00 15.14
C THR A 161 -7.17 12.17 13.88
N ALA A 162 -8.43 12.02 13.46
CA ALA A 162 -8.80 11.35 12.22
C ALA A 162 -8.21 12.05 10.99
N ALA A 163 -8.24 13.39 10.94
CA ALA A 163 -7.64 14.17 9.86
C ALA A 163 -6.12 13.99 9.78
N ALA A 164 -5.44 13.92 10.93
CA ALA A 164 -3.99 13.69 10.98
C ALA A 164 -3.61 12.30 10.45
N GLU A 165 -4.31 11.24 10.89
CA GLU A 165 -4.10 9.87 10.39
C GLU A 165 -4.42 9.77 8.88
N ALA A 166 -5.53 10.39 8.46
CA ALA A 166 -5.93 10.41 7.05
C ALA A 166 -4.91 11.10 6.16
N ARG A 167 -4.36 12.24 6.61
CA ARG A 167 -3.30 12.95 5.89
C ARG A 167 -2.04 12.10 5.75
N ALA A 168 -1.61 11.42 6.81
CA ALA A 168 -0.43 10.55 6.74
C ALA A 168 -0.62 9.41 5.73
N LEU A 169 -1.81 8.81 5.69
CA LEU A 169 -2.16 7.78 4.71
C LEU A 169 -2.30 8.33 3.29
N LEU A 170 -2.81 9.56 3.14
CA LEU A 170 -2.92 10.27 1.87
C LEU A 170 -1.53 10.57 1.29
N GLU A 171 -0.61 11.10 2.09
CA GLU A 171 0.78 11.35 1.71
C GLU A 171 1.50 10.06 1.28
N ALA A 172 1.18 8.93 1.94
CA ALA A 172 1.70 7.61 1.58
C ALA A 172 0.96 6.96 0.40
N GLY A 173 -0.20 7.46 -0.01
CA GLY A 173 -1.06 6.87 -1.03
C GLY A 173 -1.60 5.49 -0.63
N ARG A 174 -2.04 5.33 0.62
CA ARG A 174 -2.46 4.05 1.19
C ARG A 174 -3.90 4.10 1.68
N THR A 175 -4.61 2.98 1.51
CA THR A 175 -5.91 2.73 2.10
C THR A 175 -5.78 1.69 3.20
N LYS A 176 -6.34 1.98 4.38
CA LYS A 176 -6.23 1.09 5.55
C LYS A 176 -7.27 1.41 6.62
N ALA A 177 -7.63 0.40 7.41
CA ALA A 177 -8.24 0.60 8.71
C ALA A 177 -7.20 1.10 9.75
N VAL A 178 -7.59 2.09 10.57
CA VAL A 178 -6.81 2.62 11.69
C VAL A 178 -7.64 2.59 12.97
N GLU A 179 -7.00 2.28 14.09
CA GLU A 179 -7.61 2.30 15.42
C GLU A 179 -7.32 3.65 16.07
N VAL A 180 -8.36 4.31 16.56
CA VAL A 180 -8.25 5.59 17.27
C VAL A 180 -9.06 5.54 18.56
N SER A 181 -8.74 6.42 19.51
CA SER A 181 -9.56 6.56 20.71
C SER A 181 -10.86 7.30 20.43
N ALA A 182 -11.95 6.87 21.07
CA ALA A 182 -13.23 7.58 21.05
C ALA A 182 -13.15 8.98 21.70
N ASP A 183 -12.22 9.19 22.63
CA ASP A 183 -11.94 10.50 23.24
C ASP A 183 -10.96 11.36 22.42
N GLY A 184 -10.54 10.90 21.23
CA GLY A 184 -9.61 11.61 20.36
C GLY A 184 -8.15 11.60 20.84
N SER A 185 -7.82 10.90 21.94
CA SER A 185 -6.43 10.66 22.33
C SER A 185 -5.71 9.73 21.34
N HIS A 186 -4.39 9.79 21.35
CA HIS A 186 -3.53 8.95 20.49
C HIS A 186 -3.38 7.50 20.99
N CYS A 187 -4.05 7.12 22.08
CA CYS A 187 -4.08 5.74 22.56
C CYS A 187 -5.03 4.91 21.69
N PRO A 188 -4.59 3.82 21.05
CA PRO A 188 -5.48 3.00 20.24
C PRO A 188 -6.57 2.33 21.09
N GLY A 189 -7.83 2.43 20.65
CA GLY A 189 -8.93 1.65 21.22
C GLY A 189 -10.25 2.41 21.27
N GLY A 190 -11.32 1.80 20.78
CA GLY A 190 -12.68 2.31 20.90
C GLY A 190 -13.34 2.68 19.56
N LEU A 191 -12.56 3.01 18.53
CA LEU A 191 -13.03 3.27 17.18
C LEU A 191 -12.10 2.67 16.11
N THR A 192 -12.68 2.02 15.12
CA THR A 192 -11.98 1.66 13.87
C THR A 192 -12.44 2.59 12.76
N LEU A 193 -11.52 3.33 12.16
CA LEU A 193 -11.77 4.18 10.99
C LEU A 193 -11.23 3.49 9.73
N LEU A 194 -12.02 3.42 8.67
CA LEU A 194 -11.54 3.11 7.33
C LEU A 194 -11.11 4.41 6.65
N VAL A 195 -9.82 4.51 6.31
CA VAL A 195 -9.27 5.63 5.53
C VAL A 195 -8.99 5.14 4.11
N GLU A 196 -9.67 5.73 3.14
CA GLU A 196 -9.47 5.48 1.72
C GLU A 196 -8.83 6.70 1.05
N SER A 197 -7.64 6.51 0.49
CA SER A 197 -6.90 7.60 -0.16
C SER A 197 -7.12 7.58 -1.67
N ASN A 198 -7.64 8.67 -2.22
CA ASN A 198 -7.53 8.98 -3.64
C ASN A 198 -6.28 9.82 -3.87
N VAL A 199 -5.38 9.35 -4.72
CA VAL A 199 -4.17 10.06 -5.08
C VAL A 199 -3.84 9.77 -6.53
N PRO A 200 -3.28 10.76 -7.26
CA PRO A 200 -2.80 10.52 -8.61
C PRO A 200 -1.67 9.48 -8.59
N PRO A 201 -1.43 8.81 -9.73
CA PRO A 201 -0.35 7.85 -9.89
C PRO A 201 0.99 8.38 -9.36
N PRO A 202 1.77 7.59 -8.61
CA PRO A 202 3.08 8.02 -8.16
C PRO A 202 3.99 8.27 -9.36
N ARG A 203 4.94 9.20 -9.22
CA ARG A 203 5.83 9.58 -10.33
C ARG A 203 7.09 8.73 -10.37
N MET A 204 7.48 8.29 -11.55
CA MET A 204 8.81 7.73 -11.81
C MET A 204 9.53 8.63 -12.81
N ILE A 205 10.62 9.27 -12.37
CA ILE A 205 11.42 10.16 -13.22
C ILE A 205 12.74 9.48 -13.53
N VAL A 206 12.94 9.15 -14.80
CA VAL A 206 14.13 8.49 -15.32
C VAL A 206 15.04 9.53 -15.97
N PHE A 207 16.21 9.76 -15.39
CA PHE A 207 17.20 10.72 -15.89
C PHE A 207 18.28 9.99 -16.69
N GLY A 208 18.34 10.27 -17.99
CA GLY A 208 19.24 9.62 -18.93
C GLY A 208 18.47 8.72 -19.89
N ALA A 209 18.36 9.15 -21.16
CA ALA A 209 17.66 8.46 -22.24
C ALA A 209 18.54 7.38 -22.88
N VAL A 210 19.03 6.44 -22.07
CA VAL A 210 19.77 5.24 -22.51
C VAL A 210 18.83 4.08 -22.80
N ASP A 211 19.30 3.01 -23.44
CA ASP A 211 18.41 1.90 -23.84
C ASP A 211 17.78 1.18 -22.64
N PHE A 212 18.48 1.12 -21.49
CA PHE A 212 17.91 0.61 -20.24
C PHE A 212 16.72 1.43 -19.72
N ALA A 213 16.64 2.71 -20.08
CA ALA A 213 15.53 3.58 -19.69
C ALA A 213 14.20 3.12 -20.31
N ALA A 214 14.22 2.52 -21.51
CA ALA A 214 13.01 2.01 -22.15
C ALA A 214 12.42 0.80 -21.40
N ALA A 215 13.28 -0.12 -20.95
CA ALA A 215 12.86 -1.25 -20.12
C ALA A 215 12.33 -0.77 -18.77
N LEU A 216 13.00 0.21 -18.14
CA LEU A 216 12.55 0.78 -16.88
C LEU A 216 11.23 1.53 -17.03
N ALA A 217 11.04 2.29 -18.11
CA ALA A 217 9.80 3.00 -18.38
C ALA A 217 8.62 2.04 -18.52
N ARG A 218 8.79 0.94 -19.27
CA ARG A 218 7.78 -0.11 -19.40
C ARG A 218 7.45 -0.75 -18.05
N ALA A 219 8.46 -1.06 -17.24
CA ALA A 219 8.26 -1.62 -15.91
C ALA A 219 7.55 -0.63 -14.97
N GLY A 220 7.94 0.65 -15.00
CA GLY A 220 7.30 1.72 -14.24
C GLY A 220 5.83 1.87 -14.61
N LYS A 221 5.52 1.91 -15.92
CA LYS A 221 4.14 2.00 -16.40
C LYS A 221 3.29 0.80 -15.96
N PHE A 222 3.85 -0.41 -16.04
CA PHE A 222 3.19 -1.64 -15.57
C PHE A 222 2.89 -1.60 -14.07
N LEU A 223 3.78 -1.01 -13.26
CA LEU A 223 3.60 -0.83 -11.82
C LEU A 223 2.66 0.34 -11.45
N GLY A 224 2.08 1.03 -12.44
CA GLY A 224 1.15 2.13 -12.23
C GLY A 224 1.81 3.48 -11.97
N TYR A 225 3.08 3.67 -12.32
CA TYR A 225 3.73 4.98 -12.23
C TYR A 225 3.37 5.87 -13.43
N HIS A 226 3.31 7.18 -13.19
CA HIS A 226 3.44 8.18 -14.25
C HIS A 226 4.93 8.38 -14.58
N VAL A 227 5.34 7.93 -15.76
CA VAL A 227 6.76 7.82 -16.13
C VAL A 227 7.19 9.02 -16.98
N THR A 228 8.17 9.77 -16.48
CA THR A 228 8.87 10.80 -17.24
C THR A 228 10.29 10.34 -17.57
N VAL A 229 10.70 10.40 -18.85
CA VAL A 229 12.10 10.26 -19.26
C VAL A 229 12.68 11.64 -19.56
N CYS A 230 13.77 12.01 -18.89
CA CYS A 230 14.44 13.32 -19.05
C CYS A 230 15.90 13.13 -19.47
N ASP A 231 16.32 13.78 -20.56
CA ASP A 231 17.71 13.85 -20.99
C ASP A 231 18.01 15.24 -21.61
N ALA A 232 19.24 15.72 -21.47
CA ALA A 232 19.63 17.02 -22.03
C ALA A 232 19.77 16.99 -23.56
N ARG A 233 19.85 15.80 -24.16
CA ARG A 233 20.17 15.61 -25.57
C ARG A 233 18.90 15.25 -26.37
N PRO A 234 18.46 16.12 -27.31
CA PRO A 234 17.21 15.92 -28.04
C PRO A 234 17.21 14.66 -28.91
N VAL A 235 18.39 14.24 -29.40
CA VAL A 235 18.53 13.03 -30.23
C VAL A 235 18.19 11.76 -29.45
N PHE A 236 18.40 11.75 -28.12
CA PHE A 236 18.14 10.59 -27.30
C PHE A 236 16.74 10.59 -26.69
N ALA A 237 16.28 11.73 -26.18
CA ALA A 237 14.96 11.87 -25.55
C ALA A 237 13.85 12.09 -26.60
N THR A 238 13.44 11.02 -27.27
CA THR A 238 12.35 11.04 -28.28
C THR A 238 11.22 10.10 -27.90
N LYS A 239 10.00 10.40 -28.34
CA LYS A 239 8.83 9.55 -28.09
C LYS A 239 8.96 8.18 -28.76
N ASP A 240 9.58 8.10 -29.93
CA ASP A 240 9.79 6.83 -30.65
C ASP A 240 10.68 5.85 -29.87
N ARG A 241 11.66 6.35 -29.11
CA ARG A 241 12.52 5.50 -28.24
C ARG A 241 11.85 5.12 -26.93
N PHE A 242 10.87 5.91 -26.47
CA PHE A 242 10.18 5.70 -25.19
C PHE A 242 8.64 5.79 -25.37
N PRO A 243 8.03 4.87 -26.14
CA PRO A 243 6.59 4.90 -26.38
C PRO A 243 5.77 4.74 -25.11
N ASP A 244 6.26 3.92 -24.16
CA ASP A 244 5.60 3.62 -22.88
C ASP A 244 5.74 4.73 -21.82
N ALA A 245 6.61 5.72 -22.04
CA ALA A 245 6.75 6.85 -21.11
C ALA A 245 5.59 7.83 -21.32
N ASP A 246 4.97 8.29 -20.23
CA ASP A 246 3.92 9.30 -20.28
C ASP A 246 4.47 10.63 -20.81
N GLU A 247 5.70 10.97 -20.41
CA GLU A 247 6.40 12.18 -20.82
C GLU A 247 7.83 11.91 -21.26
N VAL A 248 8.28 12.59 -22.31
CA VAL A 248 9.68 12.61 -22.74
C VAL A 248 10.12 14.07 -22.81
N VAL A 249 11.09 14.43 -21.98
CA VAL A 249 11.51 15.81 -21.75
C VAL A 249 12.95 16.00 -22.17
N VAL A 250 13.18 17.00 -23.04
CA VAL A 250 14.52 17.47 -23.39
C VAL A 250 14.89 18.65 -22.49
N ASP A 251 15.63 18.38 -21.43
CA ASP A 251 16.10 19.39 -20.48
C ASP A 251 17.30 18.84 -19.69
N TRP A 252 18.06 19.74 -19.08
CA TRP A 252 19.08 19.36 -18.12
C TRP A 252 18.41 18.71 -16.89
N PRO A 253 18.80 17.47 -16.50
CA PRO A 253 18.14 16.73 -15.43
C PRO A 253 17.91 17.52 -14.13
N HIS A 254 18.93 18.25 -13.69
CA HIS A 254 18.89 19.06 -12.47
C HIS A 254 18.03 20.33 -12.60
N ARG A 255 17.84 20.86 -13.81
CA ARG A 255 16.92 21.99 -14.06
C ARG A 255 15.49 21.51 -14.06
N TYR A 256 15.20 20.42 -14.78
CA TYR A 256 13.89 19.77 -14.80
C TYR A 256 13.44 19.39 -13.39
N LEU A 257 14.31 18.72 -12.62
CA LEU A 257 13.96 18.28 -11.27
C LEU A 257 13.57 19.45 -10.35
N ARG A 258 14.28 20.58 -10.40
CA ARG A 258 13.98 21.75 -9.55
C ARG A 258 12.64 22.42 -9.84
N ARG A 259 12.15 22.34 -11.09
CA ARG A 259 10.84 22.89 -11.48
C ARG A 259 9.71 21.87 -11.35
N THR A 260 10.03 20.63 -10.98
CA THR A 260 9.07 19.53 -10.91
C THR A 260 8.74 19.25 -9.45
N GLY A 261 7.46 19.29 -9.10
CA GLY A 261 7.01 18.85 -7.78
C GLY A 261 7.29 17.36 -7.59
N THR A 262 7.99 17.02 -6.51
CA THR A 262 8.19 15.65 -6.04
C THR A 262 7.50 15.45 -4.70
N ASP A 263 7.15 14.22 -4.38
CA ASP A 263 6.47 13.83 -3.15
C ASP A 263 7.11 12.57 -2.52
N ALA A 264 6.60 12.14 -1.38
CA ALA A 264 7.09 10.95 -0.66
C ALA A 264 6.91 9.63 -1.43
N ARG A 265 6.20 9.63 -2.57
CA ARG A 265 5.93 8.47 -3.43
C ARG A 265 6.75 8.50 -4.72
N THR A 266 7.44 9.61 -4.98
CA THR A 266 8.21 9.83 -6.20
C THR A 266 9.48 8.96 -6.22
N VAL A 267 9.73 8.31 -7.35
CA VAL A 267 10.91 7.49 -7.62
C VAL A 267 11.81 8.21 -8.63
N LEU A 268 13.07 8.42 -8.27
CA LEU A 268 14.08 9.03 -9.15
C LEU A 268 15.10 7.96 -9.57
N ALA A 269 15.23 7.72 -10.87
CA ALA A 269 16.20 6.79 -11.44
C ALA A 269 17.25 7.54 -12.28
N VAL A 270 18.49 7.58 -11.81
CA VAL A 270 19.61 8.24 -12.48
C VAL A 270 20.39 7.21 -13.29
N LEU A 271 20.22 7.24 -14.60
CA LEU A 271 20.84 6.32 -15.56
C LEU A 271 21.96 6.97 -16.39
N THR A 272 22.26 8.24 -16.12
CA THR A 272 23.43 8.94 -16.64
C THR A 272 24.62 8.78 -15.71
N HIS A 273 25.82 8.69 -16.28
CA HIS A 273 27.11 8.64 -15.57
C HIS A 273 28.06 9.79 -15.97
N ASP A 274 27.58 10.74 -16.78
CA ASP A 274 28.34 11.95 -17.08
C ASP A 274 28.23 12.91 -15.88
N ALA A 275 29.39 13.19 -15.28
CA ALA A 275 29.59 14.10 -14.14
C ALA A 275 28.92 15.47 -14.32
N LYS A 276 28.73 15.92 -15.56
CA LYS A 276 28.05 17.18 -15.89
C LYS A 276 26.55 17.14 -15.59
N PHE A 277 25.94 15.97 -15.64
CA PHE A 277 24.50 15.79 -15.44
C PHE A 277 24.15 15.17 -14.09
N ASP A 278 24.84 14.10 -13.69
CA ASP A 278 24.47 13.28 -12.52
C ASP A 278 24.80 13.95 -11.18
N VAL A 279 25.97 14.58 -11.03
CA VAL A 279 26.39 15.27 -9.80
C VAL A 279 25.45 16.42 -9.43
N PRO A 280 25.12 17.38 -10.33
CA PRO A 280 24.18 18.44 -9.97
C PRO A 280 22.76 17.91 -9.75
N LEU A 281 22.37 16.84 -10.45
CA LEU A 281 21.08 16.18 -10.26
C LEU A 281 20.98 15.53 -8.87
N LEU A 282 21.94 14.70 -8.49
CA LEU A 282 21.96 14.01 -7.20
C LEU A 282 22.05 14.99 -6.04
N LYS A 283 22.82 16.08 -6.19
CA LYS A 283 22.84 17.17 -5.21
C LYS A 283 21.44 17.77 -5.00
N ALA A 284 20.65 17.95 -6.05
CA ALA A 284 19.27 18.43 -5.92
C ALA A 284 18.36 17.35 -5.32
N ALA A 285 18.38 16.13 -5.89
CA ALA A 285 17.52 15.02 -5.51
C ALA A 285 17.62 14.65 -4.02
N LEU A 286 18.83 14.62 -3.45
CA LEU A 286 19.04 14.26 -2.04
C LEU A 286 18.42 15.23 -1.02
N ARG A 287 18.00 16.42 -1.48
CA ARG A 287 17.35 17.46 -0.67
C ARG A 287 15.84 17.55 -0.89
N MET A 288 15.30 16.75 -1.79
CA MET A 288 13.88 16.76 -2.17
C MET A 288 13.17 15.53 -1.59
N PRO A 289 11.85 15.61 -1.36
CA PRO A 289 11.06 14.44 -0.99
C PRO A 289 11.05 13.46 -2.17
N ALA A 290 11.41 12.21 -1.90
CA ALA A 290 11.35 11.09 -2.83
C ALA A 290 11.28 9.78 -2.03
N ALA A 291 10.51 8.82 -2.52
CA ALA A 291 10.46 7.46 -1.97
C ALA A 291 11.77 6.71 -2.22
N PHE A 292 12.38 6.97 -3.38
CA PHE A 292 13.59 6.29 -3.82
C PHE A 292 14.45 7.17 -4.73
N ILE A 293 15.76 7.10 -4.54
CA ILE A 293 16.76 7.70 -5.43
C ILE A 293 17.78 6.60 -5.76
N GLY A 294 17.71 6.10 -6.99
CA GLY A 294 18.64 5.10 -7.51
C GLY A 294 19.61 5.72 -8.51
N ALA A 295 20.89 5.38 -8.41
CA ALA A 295 21.89 5.74 -9.41
C ALA A 295 22.51 4.46 -9.99
N MET A 296 22.50 4.34 -11.32
CA MET A 296 23.11 3.23 -12.02
C MET A 296 24.64 3.41 -12.01
N GLY A 297 25.36 2.38 -11.59
CA GLY A 297 26.81 2.34 -11.61
C GLY A 297 27.34 0.95 -11.31
N SER A 298 28.50 0.63 -11.86
CA SER A 298 29.23 -0.59 -11.49
C SER A 298 29.81 -0.46 -10.08
N ALA A 299 29.84 -1.55 -9.33
CA ALA A 299 30.62 -1.59 -8.11
C ALA A 299 32.09 -1.23 -8.45
N PRO A 300 32.79 -0.42 -7.63
CA PRO A 300 34.20 -0.19 -7.84
C PRO A 300 34.91 -1.56 -7.85
N TYR A 301 35.73 -1.81 -8.88
CA TYR A 301 36.64 -2.94 -8.87
C TYR A 301 37.46 -2.86 -7.57
N PRO A 302 37.55 -3.92 -6.74
CA PRO A 302 38.37 -3.89 -5.54
C PRO A 302 39.80 -3.61 -5.98
N ARG A 303 40.26 -2.36 -5.76
CA ARG A 303 41.66 -2.03 -5.95
C ARG A 303 42.42 -2.90 -4.96
N GLY A 304 43.36 -3.69 -5.46
CA GLY A 304 44.27 -4.51 -4.66
C GLY A 304 44.96 -3.70 -3.56
N PRO A 305 45.67 -4.37 -2.63
CA PRO A 305 46.17 -3.75 -1.40
C PRO A 305 46.91 -2.45 -1.70
N ARG A 306 46.46 -1.36 -1.06
CA ARG A 306 47.13 -0.05 -1.12
C ARG A 306 48.58 -0.24 -0.66
N PRO A 307 49.59 0.25 -1.41
CA PRO A 307 50.94 0.30 -0.88
C PRO A 307 50.99 1.21 0.36
N PRO A 308 51.88 0.93 1.32
CA PRO A 308 51.97 1.71 2.55
C PRO A 308 52.26 3.19 2.23
N ALA A 309 51.53 4.08 2.91
CA ALA A 309 51.62 5.51 2.70
C ALA A 309 53.03 6.02 3.04
N ALA A 310 53.74 6.53 2.03
CA ALA A 310 54.90 7.39 2.25
C ALA A 310 54.39 8.77 2.70
N GLY A 311 54.92 9.25 3.82
CA GLY A 311 54.52 10.50 4.46
C GLY A 311 54.69 11.71 3.54
N GLY A 312 53.64 12.52 3.47
CA GLY A 312 53.66 13.83 2.82
C GLY A 312 52.36 14.56 3.12
N ARG A 313 52.42 15.58 3.97
CA ARG A 313 51.30 16.52 4.16
C ARG A 313 51.04 17.23 2.83
N SER A 314 49.83 17.10 2.29
CA SER A 314 49.27 18.10 1.40
C SER A 314 47.77 18.24 1.65
N ASP A 315 47.41 19.46 2.01
CA ASP A 315 46.09 19.99 2.23
C ASP A 315 45.20 19.84 0.97
N ARG A 316 44.11 19.07 1.06
CA ARG A 316 42.97 19.11 0.11
C ARG A 316 41.69 18.68 0.83
N GLY A 317 40.77 19.63 0.98
CA GLY A 317 39.38 19.35 1.30
C GLY A 317 38.78 18.41 0.25
N GLY A 318 38.35 17.23 0.71
CA GLY A 318 37.76 16.20 -0.12
C GLY A 318 36.74 15.42 0.68
N THR A 319 35.47 15.81 0.58
CA THR A 319 34.34 14.95 0.97
C THR A 319 34.29 13.77 0.00
N GLY A 320 34.92 12.67 0.39
CA GLY A 320 35.02 11.44 -0.40
C GLY A 320 33.71 10.63 -0.46
N PRO A 321 33.68 9.55 -1.26
CA PRO A 321 32.46 8.85 -1.69
C PRO A 321 31.74 8.04 -0.59
N ALA A 322 32.24 8.05 0.64
CA ALA A 322 31.70 7.22 1.72
C ALA A 322 30.27 7.62 2.13
N ALA A 323 29.86 8.86 1.88
CA ALA A 323 28.50 9.34 2.15
C ALA A 323 27.47 8.89 1.08
N PHE A 324 27.89 8.28 -0.04
CA PHE A 324 26.99 7.90 -1.15
C PHE A 324 26.26 6.56 -0.92
N ALA A 325 26.67 5.75 0.07
CA ALA A 325 26.24 4.36 0.16
C ALA A 325 25.05 4.09 1.11
N ASP A 326 24.69 5.03 1.98
CA ASP A 326 23.81 4.72 3.13
C ASP A 326 22.32 4.96 2.85
N ARG A 327 21.97 5.85 1.90
CA ARG A 327 20.57 6.15 1.52
C ARG A 327 20.04 5.30 0.35
N ALA A 328 20.89 4.49 -0.29
CA ALA A 328 20.61 3.81 -1.56
C ALA A 328 20.65 2.27 -1.49
N ARG A 329 20.52 1.66 -0.30
CA ARG A 329 20.51 0.20 -0.14
C ARG A 329 19.11 -0.37 0.11
N PRO A 330 18.43 -0.89 -0.91
CA PRO A 330 17.46 -1.96 -0.68
C PRO A 330 18.21 -3.23 -0.26
N ARG A 331 17.64 -4.02 0.68
CA ARG A 331 18.10 -5.38 0.96
C ARG A 331 17.97 -6.21 -0.33
N ARG A 332 19.08 -6.50 -1.00
CA ARG A 332 19.09 -7.34 -2.20
C ARG A 332 18.66 -8.78 -1.85
N PRO A 333 17.70 -9.39 -2.55
CA PRO A 333 17.68 -10.83 -2.71
C PRO A 333 18.82 -11.23 -3.64
N HIS A 334 19.65 -12.20 -3.24
CA HIS A 334 20.68 -12.77 -4.10
C HIS A 334 20.04 -13.69 -5.14
N THR A 335 19.92 -13.23 -6.38
CA THR A 335 19.73 -14.10 -7.55
C THR A 335 20.95 -13.93 -8.44
N GLY A 336 21.96 -14.79 -8.24
CA GLY A 336 23.11 -14.88 -9.13
C GLY A 336 22.66 -15.43 -10.48
N GLY A 337 22.95 -14.71 -11.55
CA GLY A 337 22.55 -15.08 -12.91
C GLY A 337 23.46 -14.44 -13.93
N ASP A 338 24.72 -14.88 -13.97
CA ASP A 338 25.58 -14.71 -15.14
C ASP A 338 25.56 -16.03 -15.92
N ARG A 339 24.72 -16.15 -16.96
CA ARG A 339 25.01 -16.93 -18.19
C ARG A 339 24.13 -16.44 -19.35
N PRO A 340 24.66 -16.41 -20.59
CA PRO A 340 23.90 -16.09 -21.78
C PRO A 340 22.92 -17.22 -22.12
N VAL A 341 21.78 -16.83 -22.69
CA VAL A 341 20.70 -17.69 -23.16
C VAL A 341 21.21 -18.57 -24.31
N ASP A 342 21.15 -19.89 -24.14
CA ASP A 342 21.26 -20.83 -25.26
C ASP A 342 19.94 -21.60 -25.42
N ARG A 343 19.58 -21.81 -26.69
CA ARG A 343 18.33 -22.42 -27.16
C ARG A 343 18.40 -23.94 -27.01
N GLY A 344 17.28 -24.56 -26.65
CA GLY A 344 17.09 -26.00 -26.79
C GLY A 344 16.18 -26.57 -25.71
N GLY A 345 14.98 -26.97 -26.09
CA GLY A 345 13.99 -27.50 -25.17
C GLY A 345 14.39 -28.85 -24.57
N ASP A 346 14.03 -29.04 -23.29
CA ASP A 346 13.55 -30.34 -22.83
C ASP A 346 12.56 -30.14 -21.65
N ARG A 347 11.47 -30.90 -21.71
CA ARG A 347 10.33 -30.82 -20.78
C ARG A 347 10.68 -31.52 -19.47
N ARG A 348 10.64 -30.83 -18.32
CA ARG A 348 10.44 -31.50 -17.02
C ARG A 348 9.47 -30.73 -16.11
N ARG A 349 8.51 -31.50 -15.59
CA ARG A 349 7.36 -31.12 -14.74
C ARG A 349 7.80 -30.62 -13.35
N PRO A 350 7.00 -29.79 -12.66
CA PRO A 350 7.29 -29.38 -11.28
C PRO A 350 6.80 -30.45 -10.28
N ALA A 351 7.70 -30.93 -9.42
CA ALA A 351 7.35 -31.79 -8.29
C ALA A 351 6.97 -30.92 -7.08
N GLY A 352 5.75 -31.13 -6.58
CA GLY A 352 5.21 -30.50 -5.39
C GLY A 352 5.84 -31.02 -4.10
N ARG A 353 5.73 -30.21 -3.03
CA ARG A 353 6.07 -30.62 -1.68
C ARG A 353 5.09 -30.02 -0.69
N HIS A 354 4.12 -30.83 -0.26
CA HIS A 354 3.38 -30.68 0.99
C HIS A 354 3.57 -31.95 1.84
N GLY A 355 3.81 -31.74 3.14
CA GLY A 355 3.17 -32.52 4.21
C GLY A 355 3.86 -33.77 4.82
N ARG A 356 4.55 -33.56 5.96
CA ARG A 356 4.47 -34.30 7.27
C ARG A 356 4.87 -35.80 7.33
N PRO A 357 5.22 -36.41 8.51
CA PRO A 357 4.49 -36.36 9.79
C PRO A 357 5.30 -36.28 11.11
N ALA A 358 4.53 -36.20 12.20
CA ALA A 358 4.89 -36.08 13.61
C ALA A 358 5.12 -37.43 14.32
N ASP A 359 5.51 -37.30 15.59
CA ASP A 359 5.44 -38.24 16.71
C ASP A 359 6.53 -39.31 16.91
N ARG A 360 7.21 -39.19 18.06
CA ARG A 360 7.79 -40.31 18.81
C ARG A 360 7.45 -40.17 20.29
N VAL A 361 6.45 -40.94 20.69
CA VAL A 361 6.19 -41.42 22.05
C VAL A 361 7.33 -42.37 22.47
N ARG A 362 7.77 -42.31 23.73
CA ARG A 362 8.38 -43.46 24.41
C ARG A 362 7.70 -43.69 25.75
N HIS A 363 7.34 -44.95 25.94
CA HIS A 363 6.56 -45.56 27.01
C HIS A 363 7.23 -45.55 28.38
N ALA A 364 6.36 -45.57 29.40
CA ALA A 364 6.64 -45.96 30.77
C ALA A 364 6.84 -47.49 30.91
N ASP A 365 7.55 -47.91 31.97
CA ASP A 365 7.29 -49.18 32.64
C ASP A 365 7.59 -49.05 34.16
N PRO A 366 6.82 -49.67 35.07
CA PRO A 366 6.89 -49.48 36.52
C PRO A 366 7.54 -50.66 37.24
N SER A 367 8.18 -50.41 38.38
CA SER A 367 8.35 -51.44 39.42
C SER A 367 8.85 -50.83 40.75
N GLY A 368 8.03 -51.02 41.79
CA GLY A 368 8.48 -51.67 43.02
C GLY A 368 9.33 -50.89 44.03
N GLN A 369 8.65 -50.58 45.13
CA GLN A 369 9.08 -50.78 46.52
C GLN A 369 9.98 -49.74 47.23
N ARG A 370 9.35 -49.19 48.29
CA ARG A 370 9.85 -49.10 49.70
C ARG A 370 11.08 -48.18 49.90
N THR A 371 11.18 -47.31 50.91
CA THR A 371 10.73 -47.39 52.30
C THR A 371 11.01 -46.03 52.98
N THR A 372 10.04 -45.59 53.80
CA THR A 372 10.18 -45.08 55.18
C THR A 372 10.79 -43.71 55.51
N ARG A 373 10.11 -43.11 56.50
CA ARG A 373 10.49 -42.07 57.49
C ARG A 373 10.45 -40.62 56.95
N GLY A 374 9.66 -39.70 57.50
CA GLY A 374 8.88 -39.71 58.73
C GLY A 374 8.94 -38.33 59.38
N VAL A 375 7.87 -37.96 60.09
CA VAL A 375 7.75 -36.84 61.04
C VAL A 375 7.63 -35.45 60.38
N GLY A 376 6.63 -34.60 60.65
CA GLY A 376 5.56 -34.60 61.64
C GLY A 376 5.17 -33.14 61.94
N GLY A 377 3.88 -32.88 62.21
CA GLY A 377 3.34 -31.62 62.74
C GLY A 377 2.44 -30.88 61.74
N ARG A 378 1.09 -30.93 61.78
CA ARG A 378 0.16 -30.30 62.76
C ARG A 378 0.50 -28.80 62.99
N LEU A 379 -0.42 -27.84 63.00
CA LEU A 379 -1.88 -27.76 62.96
C LEU A 379 -2.22 -26.25 62.83
N LYS A 380 -3.32 -25.96 62.13
CA LYS A 380 -4.38 -24.96 62.42
C LYS A 380 -4.04 -23.49 62.68
N GLY A 381 -5.00 -22.67 62.24
CA GLY A 381 -5.46 -21.49 62.97
C GLY A 381 -5.50 -20.28 62.09
#